data_AF-A0A925P7B2-F1
#
_entry.id   AF-A0A925P7B2-F1
#
_cell.length_a   1.000
_cell.length_b   1.000
_cell.length_c   1.000
_cell.angle_alpha   90.00
_cell.angle_beta   90.00
_cell.angle_gamma   90.00
#
_symmetry.space_group_name_H-M   'P 1'
#
loop_
_entity.id
_entity.type
_entity.pdbx_description
1 polymer ?
#
loop_
_entity_poly.entity_id
_entity_poly.type
_entity_poly.pdbx_seq_one_letter_code
_entity_poly.pdbx_strand_id
1 'polypeptide(L)'
;MKHVHAGIRSVTTLAAASAVSAAALFATATTAQAQEAPPPSRLHALVGLTFSDKYLTPRGMIVQDEGLTVQTLLLGLLDVYDAKPDAFLSDITLVGGYWADYATEGIPEGLAPGSSDTNFIEIDPILGVSLGLAKNWKLDVTYTAFCMQILDIGTSHHLETKLGYNDTDLLGRFALHPYLLYWNELDGKATAAGNFGVDESFYFELGVAPSITLGSLKVEAPLRVLLPDDEFYGETFAEASDVGLYEVGLKAMLPISMPAGYGFWSANLGVRYMNFVDDNLKQLSTDGGFGSPTDDTTQIYGGLTIFF
;
A
#
# COMPACT_ATOMS: atom_id res chain seq x y z
N MET A 1 39.24 -38.50 -75.52
CA MET A 1 39.87 -39.25 -74.39
C MET A 1 38.73 -39.88 -73.61
N LYS A 2 38.52 -41.21 -73.70
CA LYS A 2 39.12 -42.27 -72.83
C LYS A 2 38.68 -42.04 -71.37
N HIS A 3 37.95 -42.87 -70.61
CA HIS A 3 37.56 -44.30 -70.60
C HIS A 3 36.16 -44.40 -69.91
N VAL A 4 35.18 -45.27 -70.21
CA VAL A 4 35.00 -46.75 -70.24
C VAL A 4 34.95 -47.45 -68.86
N HIS A 5 33.91 -48.31 -68.71
CA HIS A 5 33.69 -49.51 -67.84
C HIS A 5 32.74 -49.31 -66.63
N ALA A 6 31.52 -49.88 -66.66
CA ALA A 6 31.13 -51.29 -66.39
C ALA A 6 31.27 -51.62 -64.88
N GLY A 7 30.25 -51.95 -64.09
CA GLY A 7 29.13 -52.88 -64.30
C GLY A 7 29.53 -54.25 -63.72
N ILE A 8 28.90 -54.72 -62.63
CA ILE A 8 28.79 -56.16 -62.25
C ILE A 8 27.91 -56.41 -60.99
N ARG A 9 26.85 -57.19 -61.25
CA ARG A 9 26.25 -58.32 -60.49
C ARG A 9 25.45 -58.13 -59.19
N SER A 10 24.15 -58.41 -59.37
CA SER A 10 23.17 -59.05 -58.48
C SER A 10 23.70 -60.26 -57.70
N VAL A 11 23.12 -60.54 -56.51
CA VAL A 11 22.49 -61.83 -56.13
C VAL A 11 21.44 -61.60 -55.03
N THR A 12 20.34 -62.31 -55.22
CA THR A 12 19.02 -62.39 -54.57
C THR A 12 18.99 -63.28 -53.31
N THR A 13 18.17 -62.96 -52.30
CA THR A 13 17.33 -63.91 -51.51
C THR A 13 16.41 -63.11 -50.57
N LEU A 14 15.11 -62.96 -50.85
CA LEU A 14 13.96 -63.85 -50.57
C LEU A 14 13.56 -63.91 -49.08
N ALA A 15 12.44 -63.27 -48.74
CA ALA A 15 11.35 -63.88 -47.97
C ALA A 15 10.14 -62.94 -47.88
N ALA A 16 9.00 -63.45 -48.32
CA ALA A 16 7.70 -62.84 -48.29
C ALA A 16 7.09 -62.86 -46.87
N ALA A 17 6.25 -61.86 -46.56
CA ALA A 17 4.97 -62.10 -45.90
C ALA A 17 4.07 -60.88 -46.10
N SER A 18 2.93 -61.15 -46.69
CA SER A 18 1.87 -60.22 -47.01
C SER A 18 1.15 -59.72 -45.76
N ALA A 19 0.60 -58.52 -45.90
CA ALA A 19 -0.78 -58.17 -45.63
C ALA A 19 -1.07 -57.17 -44.50
N VAL A 20 -2.06 -56.35 -44.83
CA VAL A 20 -3.13 -55.80 -44.00
C VAL A 20 -3.09 -54.29 -43.77
N SER A 21 -4.10 -53.66 -44.38
CA SER A 21 -4.80 -52.44 -44.00
C SER A 21 -4.24 -51.09 -44.47
N ALA A 22 -4.76 -50.68 -45.63
CA ALA A 22 -5.23 -49.32 -45.85
C ALA A 22 -6.22 -48.93 -44.73
N ALA A 23 -5.79 -48.06 -43.82
CA ALA A 23 -6.68 -47.27 -42.99
C ALA A 23 -6.49 -45.80 -43.37
N ALA A 24 -7.58 -45.19 -43.81
CA ALA A 24 -7.67 -43.81 -44.21
C ALA A 24 -7.19 -42.87 -43.10
N LEU A 25 -6.04 -42.22 -43.32
CA LEU A 25 -5.68 -40.98 -42.63
C LEU A 25 -6.60 -39.88 -43.18
N PHE A 26 -7.80 -39.80 -42.63
CA PHE A 26 -8.54 -38.55 -42.63
C PHE A 26 -7.76 -37.57 -41.75
N ALA A 27 -7.01 -36.69 -42.39
CA ALA A 27 -6.50 -35.49 -41.75
C ALA A 27 -7.70 -34.61 -41.36
N THR A 28 -8.26 -34.84 -40.17
CA THR A 28 -9.03 -33.82 -39.49
C THR A 28 -8.03 -32.74 -39.11
N ALA A 29 -7.94 -31.69 -39.93
CA ALA A 29 -7.41 -30.42 -39.50
C ALA A 29 -8.31 -29.95 -38.35
N THR A 30 -7.91 -30.26 -37.12
CA THR A 30 -8.42 -29.57 -35.95
C THR A 30 -8.10 -28.10 -36.17
N THR A 31 -9.11 -27.31 -36.50
CA THR A 31 -9.04 -25.86 -36.35
C THR A 31 -8.64 -25.61 -34.91
N ALA A 32 -7.37 -25.25 -34.69
CA ALA A 32 -6.91 -24.73 -33.43
C ALA A 32 -7.80 -23.51 -33.16
N GLN A 33 -8.80 -23.68 -32.29
CA GLN A 33 -9.54 -22.55 -31.77
C GLN A 33 -8.50 -21.66 -31.11
N ALA A 34 -8.46 -20.39 -31.49
CA ALA A 34 -7.70 -19.39 -30.77
C ALA A 34 -8.10 -19.53 -29.30
N GLN A 35 -7.19 -20.01 -28.47
CA GLN A 35 -7.44 -20.16 -27.05
C GLN A 35 -7.68 -18.75 -26.53
N GLU A 36 -8.92 -18.50 -26.13
CA GLU A 36 -9.32 -17.22 -25.56
C GLU A 36 -8.37 -16.92 -24.41
N ALA A 37 -7.84 -15.70 -24.36
CA ALA A 37 -6.92 -15.32 -23.29
C ALA A 37 -7.59 -15.62 -21.95
N PRO A 38 -6.88 -16.18 -20.96
CA PRO A 38 -7.47 -16.44 -19.66
C PRO A 38 -8.09 -15.15 -19.12
N PRO A 39 -9.25 -15.23 -18.44
CA PRO A 39 -9.88 -14.06 -17.87
C PRO A 39 -8.90 -13.34 -16.93
N PRO A 40 -8.98 -12.00 -16.83
CA PRO A 40 -8.12 -11.25 -15.92
C PRO A 40 -8.30 -11.77 -14.48
N SER A 41 -7.21 -11.71 -13.70
CA SER A 41 -7.28 -12.03 -12.27
C SER A 41 -8.25 -11.07 -11.59
N ARG A 42 -8.96 -11.58 -10.60
CA ARG A 42 -9.76 -10.78 -9.65
C ARG A 42 -9.11 -10.69 -8.28
N LEU A 43 -8.02 -11.43 -8.10
CA LEU A 43 -7.25 -11.46 -6.87
C LEU A 43 -5.90 -10.81 -7.15
N HIS A 44 -5.61 -9.76 -6.40
CA HIS A 44 -4.37 -9.02 -6.46
C HIS A 44 -3.72 -8.99 -5.10
N ALA A 45 -2.42 -8.71 -5.09
CA ALA A 45 -1.67 -8.49 -3.86
C ALA A 45 -0.80 -7.25 -3.98
N LEU A 46 -0.76 -6.45 -2.92
CA LEU A 46 0.16 -5.33 -2.77
C LEU A 46 1.11 -5.64 -1.62
N VAL A 47 2.41 -5.56 -1.90
CA VAL A 47 3.48 -5.62 -0.90
C VAL A 47 4.20 -4.29 -0.89
N GLY A 48 4.20 -3.62 0.26
CA GLY A 48 4.98 -2.43 0.53
C GLY A 48 6.08 -2.74 1.54
N LEU A 49 7.28 -2.24 1.28
CA LEU A 49 8.39 -2.22 2.21
C LEU A 49 8.94 -0.80 2.25
N THR A 50 8.87 -0.15 3.40
CA THR A 50 9.37 1.21 3.63
C THR A 50 10.46 1.17 4.69
N PHE A 51 11.51 1.95 4.45
CA PHE A 51 12.60 2.22 5.35
C PHE A 51 12.54 3.71 5.69
N SER A 52 12.66 4.07 6.96
CA SER A 52 12.62 5.45 7.39
C SER A 52 13.56 5.72 8.56
N ASP A 53 13.98 6.97 8.69
CA ASP A 53 14.76 7.43 9.84
C ASP A 53 13.95 7.51 11.14
N LYS A 54 12.61 7.43 11.08
CA LYS A 54 11.71 7.49 12.23
C LYS A 54 10.44 6.67 12.00
N TYR A 55 9.82 6.18 13.08
CA TYR A 55 8.41 5.81 13.05
C TYR A 55 7.56 7.04 13.41
N LEU A 56 7.00 7.67 12.39
CA LEU A 56 6.10 8.82 12.51
C LEU A 56 4.69 8.46 12.02
N THR A 57 3.71 8.54 12.91
CA THR A 57 2.31 8.24 12.56
C THR A 57 1.72 9.35 11.69
N PRO A 58 0.67 9.06 10.89
CA PRO A 58 -0.08 10.11 10.18
C PRO A 58 -0.70 11.17 11.10
N ARG A 59 -0.84 10.87 12.39
CA ARG A 59 -1.44 11.73 13.42
C ARG A 59 -0.42 12.64 14.12
N GLY A 60 0.85 12.58 13.74
CA GLY A 60 1.91 13.45 14.29
C GLY A 60 2.64 12.88 15.50
N MET A 61 2.35 11.64 15.92
CA MET A 61 3.10 10.97 16.99
C MET A 61 4.42 10.42 16.46
N ILE A 62 5.53 10.78 17.09
CA ILE A 62 6.85 10.20 16.86
C ILE A 62 7.00 9.05 17.85
N VAL A 63 6.84 7.83 17.36
CA VAL A 63 6.89 6.61 18.18
C VAL A 63 8.34 6.14 18.39
N GLN A 64 9.18 6.34 17.37
CA GLN A 64 10.61 6.05 17.40
C GLN A 64 11.34 7.08 16.54
N ASP A 65 12.37 7.72 17.08
CA ASP A 65 13.26 8.63 16.34
C ASP A 65 14.74 8.22 16.36
N GLU A 66 15.04 7.08 16.99
CA GLU A 66 16.35 6.46 16.99
C GLU A 66 16.40 5.22 16.09
N GLY A 67 17.47 5.12 15.31
CA GLY A 67 17.72 3.99 14.42
C GLY A 67 16.98 4.06 13.08
N LEU A 68 16.82 2.89 12.47
CA LEU A 68 16.11 2.70 11.20
C LEU A 68 14.80 1.97 11.48
N THR A 69 13.72 2.54 10.96
CA THR A 69 12.39 1.94 10.95
C THR A 69 12.17 1.19 9.65
N VAL A 70 11.61 -0.01 9.73
CA VAL A 70 11.24 -0.89 8.62
C VAL A 70 9.76 -1.21 8.72
N GLN A 71 8.99 -0.70 7.77
CA GLN A 71 7.54 -0.81 7.73
C GLN A 71 7.13 -1.74 6.59
N THR A 72 6.30 -2.71 6.90
CA THR A 72 5.76 -3.66 5.93
C THR A 72 4.26 -3.42 5.76
N LEU A 73 3.79 -3.51 4.52
CA LEU A 73 2.38 -3.50 4.17
C LEU A 73 2.11 -4.71 3.30
N LEU A 74 1.16 -5.55 3.68
CA LEU A 74 0.68 -6.64 2.85
C LEU A 74 -0.84 -6.53 2.73
N LEU A 75 -1.34 -6.32 1.51
CA LEU A 75 -2.77 -6.29 1.21
C LEU A 75 -3.11 -7.33 0.16
N GLY A 76 -4.17 -8.10 0.40
CA GLY A 76 -4.92 -8.82 -0.62
C GLY A 76 -6.10 -7.99 -1.08
N LEU A 77 -6.36 -7.99 -2.38
CA LEU A 77 -7.42 -7.21 -3.02
C LEU A 77 -8.27 -8.17 -3.85
N LEU A 78 -9.58 -8.21 -3.59
CA LEU A 78 -10.52 -9.05 -4.31
C LEU A 78 -11.55 -8.18 -5.03
N ASP A 79 -11.48 -8.15 -6.35
CA ASP A 79 -12.43 -7.45 -7.20
C ASP A 79 -13.71 -8.29 -7.31
N VAL A 80 -14.76 -7.84 -6.63
CA VAL A 80 -16.06 -8.53 -6.57
C VAL A 80 -17.07 -7.96 -7.57
N TYR A 81 -16.82 -6.75 -8.05
CA TYR A 81 -17.68 -6.06 -9.02
C TYR A 81 -16.86 -5.17 -9.94
N ASP A 82 -17.20 -5.22 -11.24
CA ASP A 82 -16.66 -4.35 -12.29
C ASP A 82 -17.80 -4.08 -13.30
N ALA A 83 -18.12 -2.81 -13.49
CA ALA A 83 -19.23 -2.33 -14.30
C ALA A 83 -18.77 -1.76 -15.64
N LYS A 84 -19.74 -1.28 -16.42
CA LYS A 84 -19.43 -0.51 -17.62
C LYS A 84 -18.87 0.88 -17.22
N PRO A 85 -18.01 1.50 -18.06
CA PRO A 85 -17.34 2.77 -17.74
C PRO A 85 -18.24 3.95 -17.35
N ASP A 86 -19.52 3.93 -17.76
CA ASP A 86 -20.47 5.03 -17.52
C ASP A 86 -21.41 4.77 -16.32
N ALA A 87 -21.20 3.69 -15.56
CA ALA A 87 -22.00 3.38 -14.39
C ALA A 87 -21.69 4.34 -13.21
N PHE A 88 -22.70 4.64 -12.38
CA PHE A 88 -22.47 5.40 -11.15
C PHE A 88 -21.60 4.64 -10.16
N LEU A 89 -21.76 3.32 -10.05
CA LEU A 89 -20.84 2.44 -9.32
C LEU A 89 -20.03 1.69 -10.37
N SER A 90 -18.73 1.96 -10.45
CA SER A 90 -17.85 1.36 -11.45
C SER A 90 -17.22 0.05 -10.97
N ASP A 91 -16.85 -0.04 -9.69
CA ASP A 91 -16.14 -1.18 -9.15
C ASP A 91 -16.35 -1.33 -7.64
N ILE A 92 -16.17 -2.56 -7.14
CA ILE A 92 -16.08 -2.88 -5.72
C ILE A 92 -14.91 -3.83 -5.51
N THR A 93 -13.97 -3.44 -4.65
CA THR A 93 -12.83 -4.26 -4.24
C THR A 93 -12.88 -4.46 -2.73
N LEU A 94 -12.80 -5.72 -2.28
CA LEU A 94 -12.58 -6.04 -0.88
C LEU A 94 -11.08 -6.03 -0.58
N VAL A 95 -10.70 -5.43 0.54
CA VAL A 95 -9.30 -5.25 0.96
C VAL A 95 -9.11 -5.97 2.27
N GLY A 96 -8.04 -6.75 2.40
CA GLY A 96 -7.67 -7.37 3.68
C GLY A 96 -6.17 -7.54 3.77
N GLY A 97 -5.60 -7.38 4.97
CA GLY A 97 -4.15 -7.42 5.09
C GLY A 97 -3.65 -6.97 6.46
N TYR A 98 -2.41 -6.52 6.49
CA TYR A 98 -1.85 -5.87 7.66
C TYR A 98 -0.75 -4.87 7.28
N TRP A 99 -0.50 -3.95 8.20
CA TRP A 99 0.73 -3.16 8.26
C TRP A 99 1.53 -3.57 9.50
N ALA A 100 2.85 -3.46 9.48
CA ALA A 100 3.67 -3.73 10.67
C ALA A 100 4.95 -2.90 10.66
N ASP A 101 5.42 -2.53 11.85
CA ASP A 101 6.61 -1.71 12.07
C ASP A 101 7.67 -2.45 12.88
N TYR A 102 8.91 -2.32 12.43
CA TYR A 102 10.09 -2.80 13.11
C TYR A 102 11.10 -1.66 13.22
N ALA A 103 11.84 -1.58 14.31
CA ALA A 103 12.91 -0.61 14.50
C ALA A 103 14.23 -1.30 14.81
N THR A 104 15.36 -0.74 14.38
CA THR A 104 16.69 -1.29 14.74
C THR A 104 17.07 -1.00 16.18
N GLU A 105 16.57 0.11 16.73
CA GLU A 105 16.67 0.41 18.16
C GLU A 105 15.38 -0.03 18.84
N GLY A 106 15.51 -0.77 19.94
CA GLY A 106 14.38 -1.36 20.64
C GLY A 106 13.70 -0.37 21.58
N ILE A 107 12.40 -0.55 21.80
CA ILE A 107 11.61 0.18 22.81
C ILE A 107 11.15 -0.84 23.86
N PRO A 108 11.07 -0.48 25.15
CA PRO A 108 10.55 -1.38 26.17
C PRO A 108 9.18 -1.95 25.81
N GLU A 109 9.03 -3.27 25.94
CA GLU A 109 7.76 -4.00 25.71
C GLU A 109 6.67 -3.57 26.71
N GLY A 110 7.08 -3.11 27.89
CA GLY A 110 6.19 -2.76 28.99
C GLY A 110 6.73 -1.68 29.90
N LEU A 111 5.86 -1.10 30.71
CA LEU A 111 6.17 0.02 31.61
C LEU A 111 6.86 -0.43 32.91
N ALA A 112 6.85 -1.73 33.19
CA ALA A 112 7.49 -2.28 34.39
C ALA A 112 9.02 -2.06 34.36
N PRO A 113 9.65 -1.62 35.46
CA PRO A 113 11.11 -1.47 35.52
C PRO A 113 11.83 -2.77 35.16
N GLY A 114 12.73 -2.70 34.18
CA GLY A 114 13.48 -3.86 33.68
C GLY A 114 12.76 -4.70 32.62
N SER A 115 11.70 -4.18 32.01
CA SER A 115 11.09 -4.78 30.81
C SER A 115 12.14 -4.95 29.69
N SER A 116 11.99 -6.01 28.89
CA SER A 116 12.80 -6.21 27.69
C SER A 116 12.48 -5.16 26.65
N ASP A 117 13.50 -4.75 25.90
CA ASP A 117 13.28 -3.97 24.68
C ASP A 117 12.88 -4.91 23.54
N THR A 118 11.95 -4.47 22.69
CA THR A 118 11.55 -5.14 21.45
C THR A 118 11.85 -4.27 20.24
N ASN A 119 12.24 -4.91 19.15
CA ASN A 119 12.40 -4.30 17.83
C ASN A 119 11.13 -4.43 16.96
N PHE A 120 10.11 -5.15 17.42
CA PHE A 120 8.81 -5.23 16.78
C PHE A 120 7.90 -4.25 17.50
N ILE A 121 7.48 -3.19 16.81
CA ILE A 121 6.86 -2.03 17.44
C ILE A 121 5.34 -2.13 17.39
N GLU A 122 4.78 -2.49 16.23
CA GLU A 122 3.35 -2.46 16.00
C GLU A 122 2.94 -3.40 14.85
N ILE A 123 1.73 -3.96 14.95
CA ILE A 123 1.07 -4.68 13.86
C ILE A 123 -0.41 -4.30 13.77
N ASP A 124 -0.83 -3.99 12.56
CA ASP A 124 -2.13 -3.42 12.28
C ASP A 124 -2.92 -4.29 11.29
N PRO A 125 -3.79 -5.19 11.76
CA PRO A 125 -4.72 -5.87 10.88
C PRO A 125 -5.65 -4.87 10.18
N ILE A 126 -5.80 -5.04 8.86
CA ILE A 126 -6.57 -4.16 7.98
C ILE A 126 -7.69 -4.96 7.31
N LEU A 127 -8.89 -4.38 7.27
CA LEU A 127 -10.03 -4.88 6.49
C LEU A 127 -10.77 -3.68 5.88
N GLY A 128 -11.15 -3.75 4.61
CA GLY A 128 -11.83 -2.63 3.98
C GLY A 128 -12.58 -2.95 2.70
N VAL A 129 -13.22 -1.91 2.17
CA VAL A 129 -13.90 -1.90 0.88
C VAL A 129 -13.54 -0.63 0.14
N SER A 130 -13.24 -0.77 -1.16
CA SER A 130 -13.00 0.33 -2.09
C SER A 130 -14.11 0.33 -3.12
N LEU A 131 -14.68 1.51 -3.39
CA LEU A 131 -15.76 1.73 -4.35
C LEU A 131 -15.34 2.79 -5.35
N GLY A 132 -15.32 2.46 -6.64
CA GLY A 132 -15.26 3.46 -7.71
C GLY A 132 -16.66 4.03 -7.99
N LEU A 133 -16.76 5.36 -8.03
CA LEU A 133 -18.01 6.10 -8.14
C LEU A 133 -17.93 7.15 -9.26
N ALA A 134 -18.96 7.23 -10.09
CA ALA A 134 -19.17 8.25 -11.12
C ALA A 134 -17.88 8.60 -11.90
N LYS A 135 -17.16 7.55 -12.35
CA LYS A 135 -15.88 7.56 -13.10
C LYS A 135 -14.66 8.10 -12.33
N ASN A 136 -14.82 9.20 -11.60
CA ASN A 136 -13.70 9.97 -11.05
C ASN A 136 -13.65 9.98 -9.52
N TRP A 137 -14.67 9.48 -8.83
CA TRP A 137 -14.69 9.42 -7.38
C TRP A 137 -14.28 8.04 -6.90
N LYS A 138 -13.60 8.01 -5.75
CA LYS A 138 -13.23 6.77 -5.06
C LYS A 138 -13.59 6.90 -3.59
N LEU A 139 -14.38 5.96 -3.07
CA LEU A 139 -14.71 5.87 -1.66
C LEU A 139 -14.03 4.63 -1.07
N ASP A 140 -13.09 4.84 -0.17
CA ASP A 140 -12.43 3.79 0.59
C ASP A 140 -12.98 3.81 2.03
N VAL A 141 -13.38 2.65 2.55
CA VAL A 141 -13.76 2.46 3.96
C VAL A 141 -12.90 1.35 4.53
N THR A 142 -12.10 1.67 5.54
CA THR A 142 -11.08 0.77 6.09
C THR A 142 -11.20 0.72 7.60
N TYR A 143 -11.33 -0.49 8.13
CA TYR A 143 -11.12 -0.78 9.53
C TYR A 143 -9.66 -1.17 9.77
N THR A 144 -9.10 -0.67 10.87
CA THR A 144 -7.73 -1.02 11.31
C THR A 144 -7.71 -1.19 12.83
N ALA A 145 -7.02 -2.22 13.31
CA ALA A 145 -6.74 -2.39 14.75
C ALA A 145 -5.25 -2.13 15.02
N PHE A 146 -4.90 -1.13 15.82
CA PHE A 146 -3.51 -0.83 16.17
C PHE A 146 -3.05 -1.73 17.30
N CYS A 147 -2.19 -2.70 17.02
CA CYS A 147 -1.67 -3.62 18.04
C CYS A 147 -0.23 -3.27 18.37
N MET A 148 -0.05 -2.34 19.30
CA MET A 148 1.25 -1.97 19.83
C MET A 148 1.89 -3.15 20.58
N GLN A 149 3.19 -3.33 20.38
CA GLN A 149 3.99 -4.36 21.05
C GLN A 149 4.92 -3.76 22.11
N ILE A 150 4.73 -2.47 22.40
CA ILE A 150 5.58 -1.65 23.25
C ILE A 150 4.75 -1.01 24.37
N LEU A 151 5.42 -0.67 25.47
CA LEU A 151 4.91 0.18 26.55
C LEU A 151 3.56 -0.26 27.16
N ASP A 152 3.22 -1.55 27.12
CA ASP A 152 1.92 -2.08 27.56
C ASP A 152 0.71 -1.35 26.94
N ILE A 153 0.86 -0.78 25.75
CA ILE A 153 -0.21 -0.08 25.05
C ILE A 153 -1.20 -1.13 24.51
N GLY A 154 -2.47 -0.97 24.87
CA GLY A 154 -3.53 -1.86 24.42
C GLY A 154 -3.82 -1.74 22.92
N THR A 155 -4.71 -2.59 22.42
CA THR A 155 -5.22 -2.47 21.05
C THR A 155 -6.24 -1.35 20.96
N SER A 156 -6.12 -0.49 19.95
CA SER A 156 -7.16 0.47 19.57
C SER A 156 -7.74 0.16 18.20
N HIS A 157 -9.02 0.48 18.01
CA HIS A 157 -9.84 0.05 16.88
C HIS A 157 -10.37 1.27 16.14
N HIS A 158 -10.26 1.27 14.82
CA HIS A 158 -10.47 2.48 14.04
C HIS A 158 -11.25 2.25 12.76
N LEU A 159 -11.91 3.30 12.30
CA LEU A 159 -12.54 3.37 10.99
C LEU A 159 -12.06 4.60 10.22
N GLU A 160 -11.52 4.38 9.04
CA GLU A 160 -11.17 5.42 8.08
C GLU A 160 -12.17 5.40 6.92
N THR A 161 -12.71 6.55 6.55
CA THR A 161 -13.52 6.75 5.36
C THR A 161 -12.91 7.85 4.52
N LYS A 162 -12.42 7.52 3.32
CA LYS A 162 -11.73 8.44 2.42
C LYS A 162 -12.47 8.58 1.09
N LEU A 163 -12.83 9.80 0.74
CA LEU A 163 -13.41 10.17 -0.54
C LEU A 163 -12.37 10.94 -1.36
N GLY A 164 -11.85 10.32 -2.42
CA GLY A 164 -10.92 10.93 -3.36
C GLY A 164 -11.60 11.31 -4.68
N TYR A 165 -11.07 12.33 -5.35
CA TYR A 165 -11.50 12.75 -6.68
C TYR A 165 -10.32 12.81 -7.66
N ASN A 166 -10.48 12.17 -8.82
CA ASN A 166 -9.54 12.23 -9.92
C ASN A 166 -9.93 13.39 -10.87
N ASP A 167 -9.24 14.51 -10.71
CA ASP A 167 -9.41 15.73 -11.50
C ASP A 167 -8.49 15.80 -12.75
N THR A 168 -7.83 14.69 -13.13
CA THR A 168 -6.92 14.64 -14.28
C THR A 168 -7.59 15.07 -15.58
N ASP A 169 -8.83 14.64 -15.82
CA ASP A 169 -9.58 15.03 -17.03
C ASP A 169 -9.87 16.54 -17.07
N LEU A 170 -9.87 17.22 -15.92
CA LEU A 170 -10.16 18.65 -15.80
C LEU A 170 -8.90 19.51 -15.83
N LEU A 171 -7.84 19.08 -15.15
CA LEU A 171 -6.64 19.89 -14.90
C LEU A 171 -5.39 19.37 -15.62
N GLY A 172 -5.44 18.16 -16.18
CA GLY A 172 -4.32 17.53 -16.88
C GLY A 172 -3.09 17.43 -15.98
N ARG A 173 -1.97 18.01 -16.44
CA ARG A 173 -0.71 18.05 -15.67
C ARG A 173 -0.75 18.85 -14.37
N PHE A 174 -1.83 19.59 -14.12
CA PHE A 174 -2.05 20.35 -12.90
C PHE A 174 -3.10 19.69 -11.99
N ALA A 175 -3.43 18.42 -12.23
CA ALA A 175 -4.27 17.62 -11.35
C ALA A 175 -3.78 17.71 -9.91
N LEU A 176 -4.70 17.96 -8.99
CA LEU A 176 -4.42 18.06 -7.57
C LEU A 176 -4.74 16.76 -6.86
N HIS A 177 -5.63 15.94 -7.42
CA HIS A 177 -6.14 14.72 -6.77
C HIS A 177 -6.65 14.98 -5.35
N PRO A 178 -7.64 15.86 -5.15
CA PRO A 178 -8.11 16.22 -3.82
C PRO A 178 -8.83 15.05 -3.14
N TYR A 179 -8.76 15.01 -1.82
CA TYR A 179 -9.53 14.08 -1.00
C TYR A 179 -9.99 14.70 0.31
N LEU A 180 -11.05 14.11 0.84
CA LEU A 180 -11.53 14.27 2.21
C LEU A 180 -11.44 12.90 2.89
N LEU A 181 -10.93 12.87 4.11
CA LEU A 181 -10.89 11.68 4.94
C LEU A 181 -11.54 12.00 6.29
N TYR A 182 -12.36 11.07 6.77
CA TYR A 182 -12.91 11.04 8.12
C TYR A 182 -12.33 9.82 8.82
N TRP A 183 -11.75 10.02 9.99
CA TRP A 183 -11.15 8.95 10.78
C TRP A 183 -11.72 8.96 12.19
N ASN A 184 -12.11 7.79 12.68
CA ASN A 184 -12.80 7.64 13.95
C ASN A 184 -12.17 6.52 14.80
N GLU A 185 -11.97 6.80 16.08
CA GLU A 185 -11.70 5.79 17.10
C GLU A 185 -13.02 5.12 17.47
N LEU A 186 -13.07 3.80 17.30
CA LEU A 186 -14.21 2.96 17.66
C LEU A 186 -14.10 2.41 19.07
N ASP A 187 -12.87 2.15 19.52
CA ASP A 187 -12.55 1.63 20.85
C ASP A 187 -11.06 1.81 21.11
N GLY A 188 -10.70 2.40 22.25
CA GLY A 188 -9.32 2.69 22.62
C GLY A 188 -8.71 3.88 21.85
N LYS A 189 -7.80 4.60 22.51
CA LYS A 189 -7.11 5.76 21.94
C LYS A 189 -5.94 5.37 21.04
N ALA A 190 -5.79 6.05 19.90
CA ALA A 190 -4.62 5.96 19.03
C ALA A 190 -3.50 6.92 19.46
N THR A 191 -3.82 7.96 20.22
CA THR A 191 -2.81 8.85 20.80
C THR A 191 -2.40 8.31 22.15
N ALA A 192 -1.10 8.36 22.47
CA ALA A 192 -0.59 8.13 23.82
C ALA A 192 -1.04 9.20 24.83
N ALA A 193 -1.85 10.19 24.39
CA ALA A 193 -2.44 11.21 25.21
C ALA A 193 -3.25 10.59 26.35
N GLY A 194 -2.80 10.82 27.57
CA GLY A 194 -3.45 10.42 28.81
C GLY A 194 -4.78 11.13 29.07
N ASN A 195 -5.68 11.23 28.09
CA ASN A 195 -7.08 11.55 28.34
C ASN A 195 -7.76 10.30 28.89
N PHE A 196 -7.44 10.00 30.15
CA PHE A 196 -7.97 8.86 30.90
C PHE A 196 -9.49 8.98 31.03
N GLY A 197 -10.25 8.44 30.07
CA GLY A 197 -11.70 8.34 30.14
C GLY A 197 -12.46 8.76 28.88
N VAL A 198 -11.77 9.12 27.79
CA VAL A 198 -12.38 9.22 26.47
C VAL A 198 -11.90 8.02 25.65
N ASP A 199 -12.83 7.22 25.13
CA ASP A 199 -12.51 6.00 24.37
C ASP A 199 -12.68 6.19 22.85
N GLU A 200 -13.39 7.24 22.43
CA GLU A 200 -13.71 7.53 21.03
C GLU A 200 -13.41 9.01 20.72
N SER A 201 -12.89 9.32 19.55
CA SER A 201 -12.73 10.67 19.01
C SER A 201 -12.47 10.59 17.51
N PHE A 202 -12.34 11.74 16.83
CA PHE A 202 -12.22 11.74 15.38
C PHE A 202 -11.37 12.89 14.83
N TYR A 203 -11.00 12.76 13.57
CA TYR A 203 -10.51 13.90 12.79
C TYR A 203 -11.00 13.86 11.36
N PHE A 204 -11.00 15.03 10.74
CA PHE A 204 -11.04 15.15 9.29
C PHE A 204 -9.65 15.44 8.74
N GLU A 205 -9.37 14.96 7.54
CA GLU A 205 -8.19 15.33 6.79
C GLU A 205 -8.59 15.82 5.39
N LEU A 206 -8.04 16.97 5.01
CA LEU A 206 -8.14 17.51 3.68
C LEU A 206 -6.77 17.45 3.04
N GLY A 207 -6.67 16.89 1.84
CA GLY A 207 -5.39 16.79 1.16
C GLY A 207 -5.46 16.79 -0.36
N VAL A 208 -4.29 17.02 -0.95
CA VAL A 208 -4.01 16.97 -2.38
C VAL A 208 -2.68 16.27 -2.60
N ALA A 209 -2.52 15.61 -3.75
CA ALA A 209 -1.27 14.96 -4.14
C ALA A 209 -0.93 15.27 -5.60
N PRO A 210 -0.67 16.54 -5.95
CA PRO A 210 -0.26 16.90 -7.30
C PRO A 210 0.98 16.11 -7.71
N SER A 211 1.04 15.73 -8.99
CA SER A 211 2.14 14.93 -9.50
C SER A 211 2.54 15.28 -10.92
N ILE A 212 3.81 15.03 -11.24
CA ILE A 212 4.37 15.17 -12.59
C ILE A 212 5.18 13.92 -12.95
N THR A 213 5.03 13.47 -14.19
CA THR A 213 5.83 12.37 -14.75
C THR A 213 6.89 12.92 -15.69
N LEU A 214 8.16 12.67 -15.37
CA LEU A 214 9.36 13.07 -16.09
C LEU A 214 10.07 11.82 -16.64
N GLY A 215 9.67 11.37 -17.83
CA GLY A 215 10.14 10.09 -18.35
C GLY A 215 9.58 8.92 -17.53
N SER A 216 10.45 8.08 -16.97
CA SER A 216 10.04 6.99 -16.07
C SER A 216 9.89 7.45 -14.61
N LEU A 217 10.34 8.64 -14.25
CA LEU A 217 10.27 9.16 -12.89
C LEU A 217 8.92 9.85 -12.66
N LYS A 218 8.16 9.40 -11.66
CA LYS A 218 7.01 10.15 -11.14
C LYS A 218 7.44 10.93 -9.90
N VAL A 219 7.06 12.19 -9.80
CA VAL A 219 7.26 13.03 -8.61
C VAL A 219 5.90 13.49 -8.12
N GLU A 220 5.60 13.23 -6.85
CA GLU A 220 4.39 13.65 -6.16
C GLU A 220 4.76 14.65 -5.07
N ALA A 221 3.94 15.68 -4.89
CA ALA A 221 4.10 16.67 -3.83
C ALA A 221 2.85 16.70 -2.94
N PRO A 222 2.67 15.72 -2.03
CA PRO A 222 1.49 15.67 -1.17
C PRO A 222 1.43 16.86 -0.21
N LEU A 223 0.21 17.37 0.02
CA LEU A 223 -0.10 18.36 1.04
C LEU A 223 -1.37 17.94 1.75
N ARG A 224 -1.42 18.07 3.08
CA ARG A 224 -2.62 17.81 3.87
C ARG A 224 -2.69 18.66 5.13
N VAL A 225 -3.90 18.79 5.65
CA VAL A 225 -4.20 19.36 6.98
C VAL A 225 -5.11 18.39 7.73
N LEU A 226 -4.81 18.20 9.02
CA LEU A 226 -5.59 17.39 9.94
C LEU A 226 -6.38 18.32 10.86
N LEU A 227 -7.68 18.08 10.94
CA LEU A 227 -8.67 18.85 11.67
C LEU A 227 -9.30 17.93 12.73
N PRO A 228 -8.71 17.85 13.94
CA PRO A 228 -9.19 16.98 15.00
C PRO A 228 -10.45 17.53 15.67
N ASP A 229 -11.21 16.68 16.33
CA ASP A 229 -12.10 17.14 17.40
C ASP A 229 -11.30 17.50 18.67
N ASP A 230 -11.95 18.18 19.61
CA ASP A 230 -11.34 18.66 20.85
C ASP A 230 -10.84 17.51 21.74
N GLU A 231 -11.46 16.34 21.62
CA GLU A 231 -11.10 15.14 22.37
C GLU A 231 -9.94 14.33 21.75
N PHE A 232 -9.52 14.61 20.52
CA PHE A 232 -8.52 13.81 19.80
C PHE A 232 -7.14 13.84 20.46
N TYR A 233 -6.56 15.04 20.58
CA TYR A 233 -5.31 15.26 21.31
C TYR A 233 -5.57 15.60 22.79
N GLY A 234 -6.84 15.81 23.14
CA GLY A 234 -7.29 16.23 24.47
C GLY A 234 -6.90 17.66 24.81
N GLU A 235 -7.25 18.06 26.03
CA GLU A 235 -7.03 19.43 26.53
C GLU A 235 -6.16 19.45 27.80
N THR A 236 -5.24 18.49 27.93
CA THR A 236 -4.43 18.33 29.14
C THR A 236 -3.43 19.47 29.32
N PHE A 237 -2.86 19.98 28.22
CA PHE A 237 -1.78 20.96 28.24
C PHE A 237 -2.23 22.36 27.78
N ALA A 238 -3.21 22.42 26.89
CA ALA A 238 -3.80 23.64 26.35
C ALA A 238 -5.24 23.38 25.86
N GLU A 239 -5.98 24.45 25.57
CA GLU A 239 -7.25 24.32 24.81
C GLU A 239 -6.98 23.67 23.44
N ALA A 240 -7.91 22.81 22.99
CA ALA A 240 -7.75 22.13 21.71
C ALA A 240 -7.75 23.11 20.52
N SER A 241 -7.04 22.74 19.46
CA SER A 241 -6.97 23.50 18.21
C SER A 241 -7.80 22.85 17.10
N ASP A 242 -8.53 23.66 16.33
CA ASP A 242 -9.23 23.22 15.12
C ASP A 242 -8.29 22.62 14.05
N VAL A 243 -6.99 22.94 14.15
CA VAL A 243 -5.93 22.40 13.30
C VAL A 243 -4.94 21.65 14.17
N GLY A 244 -4.83 20.34 13.94
CA GLY A 244 -3.87 19.47 14.61
C GLY A 244 -2.48 19.64 14.05
N LEU A 245 -2.36 19.39 12.75
CA LEU A 245 -1.11 19.50 12.00
C LEU A 245 -1.36 19.82 10.54
N TYR A 246 -0.31 20.27 9.86
CA TYR A 246 -0.24 20.21 8.40
C TYR A 246 1.03 19.50 7.95
N GLU A 247 0.95 18.85 6.80
CA GLU A 247 2.06 18.14 6.19
C GLU A 247 2.28 18.61 4.76
N VAL A 248 3.56 18.75 4.40
CA VAL A 248 4.00 18.87 3.01
C VAL A 248 5.08 17.84 2.74
N GLY A 249 5.03 17.22 1.57
CA GLY A 249 5.98 16.20 1.19
C GLY A 249 6.43 16.30 -0.26
N LEU A 250 7.48 15.54 -0.56
CA LEU A 250 7.95 15.28 -1.91
C LEU A 250 8.33 13.82 -2.00
N LYS A 251 7.77 13.09 -2.98
CA LYS A 251 8.02 11.66 -3.19
C LYS A 251 8.37 11.42 -4.65
N ALA A 252 9.53 10.82 -4.88
CA ALA A 252 9.97 10.30 -6.16
C ALA A 252 9.64 8.80 -6.25
N MET A 253 9.13 8.35 -7.39
CA MET A 253 8.84 6.95 -7.67
C MET A 253 9.39 6.56 -9.04
N LEU A 254 10.09 5.43 -9.07
CA LEU A 254 10.70 4.86 -10.27
C LEU A 254 10.19 3.42 -10.46
N PRO A 255 9.51 3.10 -11.56
CA PRO A 255 9.15 1.73 -11.88
C PRO A 255 10.41 0.91 -12.17
N ILE A 256 10.42 -0.33 -11.70
CA ILE A 256 11.50 -1.30 -11.90
C ILE A 256 10.99 -2.37 -12.85
N SER A 257 11.70 -2.55 -13.97
CA SER A 257 11.38 -3.59 -14.93
C SER A 257 11.70 -4.97 -14.36
N MET A 258 10.69 -5.84 -14.30
CA MET A 258 10.83 -7.23 -13.87
C MET A 258 10.42 -8.20 -14.98
N PRO A 259 10.88 -9.46 -14.94
CA PRO A 259 10.40 -10.48 -15.87
C PRO A 259 8.88 -10.64 -15.78
N ALA A 260 8.26 -11.06 -16.89
CA ALA A 260 6.82 -11.31 -16.92
C ALA A 260 6.41 -12.31 -15.82
N GLY A 261 5.33 -11.99 -15.10
CA GLY A 261 4.81 -12.81 -13.99
C GLY A 261 5.35 -12.47 -12.61
N TYR A 262 6.30 -11.54 -12.47
CA TYR A 262 6.84 -11.11 -11.16
C TYR A 262 6.13 -9.89 -10.57
N GLY A 263 5.02 -9.45 -11.17
CA GLY A 263 4.30 -8.25 -10.76
C GLY A 263 4.96 -6.94 -11.22
N PHE A 264 4.37 -5.82 -10.81
CA PHE A 264 4.86 -4.48 -11.10
C PHE A 264 5.61 -3.94 -9.89
N TRP A 265 6.89 -3.63 -10.07
CA TRP A 265 7.76 -3.16 -9.01
C TRP A 265 8.00 -1.67 -9.17
N SER A 266 8.12 -0.97 -8.05
CA SER A 266 8.60 0.41 -8.02
C SER A 266 9.46 0.64 -6.79
N ALA A 267 10.53 1.43 -6.96
CA ALA A 267 11.26 2.03 -5.86
C ALA A 267 10.74 3.44 -5.62
N ASN A 268 10.73 3.86 -4.36
CA ASN A 268 10.39 5.23 -3.99
C ASN A 268 11.36 5.80 -2.97
N LEU A 269 11.49 7.13 -2.98
CA LEU A 269 12.24 7.92 -2.01
C LEU A 269 11.43 9.19 -1.77
N GLY A 270 11.26 9.57 -0.51
CA GLY A 270 10.50 10.74 -0.13
C GLY A 270 11.06 11.44 1.09
N VAL A 271 10.64 12.70 1.21
CA VAL A 271 10.81 13.52 2.39
C VAL A 271 9.45 14.12 2.71
N ARG A 272 9.10 14.17 3.99
CA ARG A 272 7.93 14.90 4.47
C ARG A 272 8.28 15.75 5.67
N TYR A 273 7.63 16.90 5.76
CA TYR A 273 7.67 17.82 6.87
C TYR A 273 6.26 17.91 7.46
N MET A 274 6.15 17.72 8.78
CA MET A 274 4.91 17.96 9.53
C MET A 274 5.15 19.10 10.51
N ASN A 275 4.26 20.09 10.51
CA ASN A 275 4.21 21.10 11.55
C ASN A 275 3.01 20.81 12.46
N PHE A 276 3.26 20.83 13.77
CA PHE A 276 2.24 20.60 14.78
C PHE A 276 1.69 21.95 15.22
N VAL A 277 0.39 22.13 15.02
CA VAL A 277 -0.30 23.38 15.34
C VAL A 277 -0.93 23.29 16.72
N ASP A 278 -1.54 22.14 17.04
CA ASP A 278 -2.12 21.87 18.35
C ASP A 278 -1.05 21.72 19.44
N ASP A 279 -1.15 22.52 20.50
CA ASP A 279 -0.17 22.53 21.58
C ASP A 279 -0.19 21.23 22.41
N ASN A 280 -1.32 20.53 22.49
CA ASN A 280 -1.38 19.20 23.10
C ASN A 280 -0.62 18.20 22.23
N LEU A 281 -0.79 18.21 20.90
CA LEU A 281 0.01 17.37 19.99
C LEU A 281 1.50 17.64 20.15
N LYS A 282 1.94 18.91 20.25
CA LYS A 282 3.36 19.23 20.44
C LYS A 282 3.95 18.54 21.66
N GLN A 283 3.22 18.54 22.77
CA GLN A 283 3.65 17.88 24.01
C GLN A 283 3.64 16.34 23.87
N LEU A 284 2.65 15.80 23.17
CA LEU A 284 2.47 14.37 22.98
C LEU A 284 3.43 13.75 21.96
N SER A 285 3.88 14.55 21.00
CA SER A 285 4.54 14.07 19.79
C SER A 285 5.85 13.33 20.04
N THR A 286 6.50 13.48 21.20
CA THR A 286 7.76 12.80 21.54
C THR A 286 7.58 11.83 22.72
N ASP A 287 8.07 10.59 22.60
CA ASP A 287 8.10 9.55 23.64
C ASP A 287 6.74 9.29 24.33
N GLY A 288 5.65 9.31 23.56
CA GLY A 288 4.30 9.09 24.13
C GLY A 288 3.88 10.15 25.15
N GLY A 289 4.38 11.39 25.02
CA GLY A 289 4.05 12.52 25.90
C GLY A 289 4.99 12.71 27.09
N PHE A 290 6.09 11.97 27.17
CA PHE A 290 7.11 12.13 28.21
C PHE A 290 8.37 12.87 27.73
N GLY A 291 8.46 13.16 26.42
CA GLY A 291 9.57 13.89 25.83
C GLY A 291 9.42 15.42 25.91
N SER A 292 10.35 16.14 25.29
CA SER A 292 10.22 17.59 25.15
C SER A 292 9.18 17.92 24.09
N PRO A 293 8.40 19.01 24.26
CA PRO A 293 7.49 19.47 23.21
C PRO A 293 8.25 19.72 21.91
N THR A 294 7.68 19.23 20.82
CA THR A 294 8.23 19.34 19.47
C THR A 294 7.26 20.15 18.63
N ASP A 295 7.74 21.17 17.92
CA ASP A 295 6.89 22.02 17.06
C ASP A 295 6.70 21.42 15.65
N ASP A 296 7.68 20.65 15.19
CA ASP A 296 7.68 20.05 13.86
C ASP A 296 8.63 18.86 13.76
N THR A 297 8.49 18.11 12.68
CA THR A 297 9.40 17.02 12.36
C THR A 297 9.59 16.86 10.86
N THR A 298 10.77 16.37 10.49
CA THR A 298 11.09 15.94 9.13
C THR A 298 11.44 14.47 9.15
N GLN A 299 10.85 13.74 8.20
CA GLN A 299 11.11 12.32 7.98
C GLN A 299 11.61 12.09 6.56
N ILE A 300 12.67 11.29 6.44
CA ILE A 300 13.17 10.76 5.17
C ILE A 300 12.79 9.29 5.12
N TYR A 301 12.23 8.87 4.00
CA TYR A 301 11.79 7.50 3.81
C TYR A 301 12.01 7.04 2.38
N GLY A 302 12.16 5.74 2.18
CA GLY A 302 12.24 5.13 0.86
C GLY A 302 11.85 3.68 0.92
N GLY A 303 11.60 3.05 -0.22
CA GLY A 303 11.03 1.71 -0.18
C GLY A 303 10.79 1.08 -1.52
N LEU A 304 10.19 -0.10 -1.46
CA LEU A 304 9.73 -0.89 -2.61
C LEU A 304 8.22 -1.11 -2.50
N THR A 305 7.55 -1.06 -3.64
CA THR A 305 6.17 -1.49 -3.77
C THR A 305 6.08 -2.51 -4.90
N ILE A 306 5.38 -3.62 -4.63
CA ILE A 306 5.17 -4.72 -5.56
C ILE A 306 3.65 -4.95 -5.66
N PHE A 307 3.14 -4.98 -6.88
CA PHE A 307 1.74 -5.29 -7.16
C PHE A 307 1.64 -6.53 -8.06
N PHE A 308 0.80 -7.49 -7.68
CA PHE A 308 0.55 -8.75 -8.40
C PHE A 308 -0.85 -8.79 -9.01
#